data_AF-A0A3B0WPF7-F1
#
_entry.id   AF-A0A3B0WPF7-F1
#
_cell.length_a   1.000
_cell.length_b   1.000
_cell.length_c   1.000
_cell.angle_alpha   90.00
_cell.angle_beta   90.00
_cell.angle_gamma   90.00
#
_symmetry.space_group_name_H-M   'P 1'
#
loop_
_entity.id
_entity.type
_entity.pdbx_description
1 polymer ?
#
loop_
_entity_poly.entity_id
_entity_poly.type
_entity_poly.pdbx_seq_one_letter_code
_entity_poly.pdbx_strand_id
1 'polypeptide(L)' 'MARKTKYEFYGDHFKATAVELGALPGVKAIDVAKVLDIHPIMLYRWKKEYRDGSIMKNKTKES' A
#
# COMPACT_ATOMS: atom_id res chain seq x y z
N MET A 1 6.49 25.39 7.54
CA MET A 1 7.29 24.19 7.25
C MET A 1 6.40 22.97 7.44
N ALA A 2 5.89 22.38 6.35
CA ALA A 2 5.09 21.16 6.45
C ALA A 2 5.98 20.06 7.03
N ARG A 3 5.64 19.59 8.23
CA ARG A 3 6.33 18.47 8.89
C ARG A 3 5.95 17.23 8.09
N LYS A 4 6.66 16.96 6.97
CA LYS A 4 6.54 15.73 6.19
C LYS A 4 6.89 14.59 7.12
N THR A 5 5.86 14.03 7.74
CA THR A 5 6.01 12.84 8.55
C THR A 5 6.48 11.74 7.59
N LYS A 6 7.41 10.90 8.05
CA LYS A 6 8.17 9.91 7.28
C LYS A 6 7.30 8.80 6.62
N TYR A 7 5.99 9.00 6.52
CA TYR A 7 4.97 8.03 6.15
C TYR A 7 4.34 8.26 4.78
N GLU A 8 4.75 9.30 4.03
CA GLU A 8 3.87 9.82 2.97
C GLU A 8 4.07 9.32 1.54
N PHE A 9 5.09 8.54 1.16
CA PHE A 9 5.24 8.20 -0.27
C PHE A 9 5.69 6.77 -0.54
N TYR A 10 4.80 5.81 -0.27
CA TYR A 10 4.85 4.53 -0.99
C TYR A 10 4.27 4.75 -2.39
N GLY A 11 5.07 4.52 -3.42
CA GLY A 11 4.61 4.65 -4.80
C GLY A 11 3.47 3.68 -5.10
N ASP A 12 2.59 4.04 -6.04
CA ASP A 12 1.43 3.23 -6.42
C ASP A 12 1.82 1.80 -6.83
N HIS A 13 2.97 1.66 -7.48
CA HIS A 13 3.58 0.37 -7.82
C HIS A 13 3.88 -0.49 -6.58
N PHE A 14 4.50 0.11 -5.55
CA PHE A 14 4.80 -0.59 -4.31
C PHE A 14 3.53 -1.06 -3.60
N LYS A 15 2.51 -0.19 -3.56
CA LYS A 15 1.21 -0.51 -2.96
C LYS A 15 0.51 -1.65 -3.72
N ALA A 16 0.52 -1.60 -5.05
CA ALA A 16 -0.07 -2.64 -5.90
C ALA A 16 0.62 -3.98 -5.68
N THR A 17 1.96 -4.04 -5.73
CA THR A 17 2.72 -5.26 -5.49
C THR A 17 2.47 -5.82 -4.09
N ALA A 18 2.41 -4.96 -3.07
CA ALA A 18 2.09 -5.40 -1.71
C ALA A 18 0.69 -6.03 -1.62
N VAL A 19 -0.31 -5.44 -2.28
CA VAL A 19 -1.69 -5.97 -2.34
C VAL A 19 -1.75 -7.29 -3.10
N GLU A 20 -1.02 -7.42 -4.21
CA GLU A 20 -0.92 -8.67 -5.00
C GLU A 20 -0.30 -9.80 -4.17
N LEU A 21 0.81 -9.52 -3.47
CA LEU A 21 1.44 -10.48 -2.55
C LEU A 21 0.49 -10.91 -1.43
N GLY A 22 -0.30 -9.97 -0.89
CA GLY A 22 -1.31 -10.24 0.14
C GLY A 22 -2.61 -10.87 -0.40
N ALA A 23 -2.76 -11.01 -1.72
CA ALA A 23 -3.90 -11.66 -2.36
C ALA A 23 -3.60 -13.12 -2.74
N LEU A 24 -2.35 -13.56 -2.63
CA LEU A 24 -1.96 -14.95 -2.90
C LEU A 24 -2.66 -15.94 -1.94
N PRO A 25 -3.06 -17.11 -2.43
CA PRO A 25 -3.73 -18.12 -1.62
C PRO A 25 -2.81 -18.61 -0.49
N GLY A 26 -3.31 -18.60 0.75
CA GLY A 26 -2.55 -19.02 1.93
C GLY A 26 -1.61 -17.96 2.52
N VAL A 27 -1.47 -16.78 1.89
CA VAL A 27 -0.64 -15.70 2.40
C VAL A 27 -1.47 -14.77 3.30
N LYS A 28 -0.94 -14.45 4.48
CA LYS A 28 -1.57 -13.47 5.38
C LYS A 28 -1.00 -12.09 5.12
N ALA A 29 -1.88 -11.10 5.07
CA ALA A 29 -1.52 -9.68 4.96
C ALA A 29 -0.50 -9.23 6.04
N ILE A 30 -0.59 -9.81 7.23
CA ILE A 30 0.29 -9.50 8.36
C ILE A 30 1.73 -9.94 8.07
N ASP A 31 1.91 -11.08 7.41
CA ASP A 31 3.23 -11.63 7.10
C ASP A 31 3.88 -10.85 5.95
N VAL A 32 3.10 -10.48 4.93
CA VAL A 32 3.55 -9.56 3.87
C VAL A 32 3.97 -8.21 4.44
N ALA A 33 3.20 -7.68 5.38
CA ALA A 33 3.52 -6.41 6.03
C ALA A 33 4.83 -6.47 6.84
N LYS A 34 5.09 -7.58 7.54
CA LYS A 34 6.37 -7.81 8.24
C LYS A 34 7.55 -7.88 7.26
N VAL A 35 7.39 -8.57 6.13
CA VAL A 35 8.45 -8.70 5.11
C VAL A 35 8.77 -7.36 4.46
N LEU A 36 7.75 -6.56 4.19
CA LEU A 36 7.89 -5.23 3.59
C LEU A 36 8.26 -4.14 4.62
N ASP A 37 8.44 -4.51 5.89
CA ASP A 37 8.65 -3.61 7.04
C ASP A 37 7.64 -2.44 7.09
N ILE A 38 6.39 -2.75 6.78
CA ILE A 38 5.26 -1.81 6.80
C ILE A 38 4.26 -2.18 7.88
N HIS A 39 3.48 -1.19 8.30
CA HIS A 39 2.40 -1.45 9.25
C HIS A 39 1.29 -2.28 8.57
N PRO A 40 0.79 -3.38 9.16
CA PRO A 40 -0.25 -4.22 8.56
C PRO A 40 -1.52 -3.45 8.16
N ILE A 41 -1.87 -2.41 8.93
CA ILE A 41 -2.98 -1.49 8.63
C ILE A 41 -2.84 -0.84 7.23
N MET A 42 -1.62 -0.52 6.79
CA MET A 42 -1.40 0.04 5.44
C MET A 42 -1.85 -0.95 4.37
N LEU A 43 -1.55 -2.24 4.54
CA LEU A 43 -1.92 -3.26 3.57
C LEU A 43 -3.43 -3.50 3.50
N TYR A 44 -4.12 -3.42 4.65
CA TYR A 44 -5.59 -3.44 4.67
C TYR A 44 -6.20 -2.23 3.97
N ARG A 45 -5.63 -1.03 4.18
CA ARG A 45 -6.07 0.19 3.47
C ARG A 45 -5.86 0.06 1.98
N TRP A 46 -4.69 -0.39 1.54
CA TRP A 46 -4.41 -0.57 0.11
C TRP A 46 -5.26 -1.66 -0.52
N LYS A 47 -5.54 -2.76 0.17
CA LYS A 47 -6.47 -3.80 -0.33
C LYS A 47 -7.88 -3.25 -0.54
N LYS A 48 -8.33 -2.37 0.35
CA LYS A 48 -9.61 -1.66 0.21
C LYS A 48 -9.57 -0.69 -0.97
N GLU A 49 -8.53 0.14 -1.08
CA GLU A 49 -8.37 1.11 -2.17
C GLU A 49 -8.17 0.44 -3.54
N TYR A 50 -7.54 -0.74 -3.59
CA TYR A 50 -7.41 -1.56 -4.80
C TYR A 50 -8.76 -2.15 -5.24
N ARG A 51 -9.58 -2.63 -4.29
CA ARG A 51 -10.94 -3.11 -4.57
C ARG A 51 -11.88 -1.98 -5.01
N ASP A 52 -11.67 -0.78 -4.48
CA ASP A 52 -12.45 0.43 -4.80
C ASP A 52 -11.97 1.11 -6.09
N GLY A 53 -10.95 0.56 -6.77
CA GLY A 53 -10.37 1.12 -8.00
C GLY A 53 -9.58 2.43 -7.79
N SER A 54 -9.34 2.83 -6.54
CA SER A 54 -8.58 4.03 -6.19
C SER A 54 -7.07 3.86 -6.33
N ILE A 55 -6.55 2.62 -6.17
CA ILE A 55 -5.17 2.28 -6.56
C ILE A 55 -5.19 1.89 -8.04
N MET A 56 -5.38 2.88 -8.89
CA MET A 56 -4.97 2.82 -10.29
C MET A 56 -3.74 3.70 -10.43
N LYS A 57 -2.66 3.12 -10.95
CA LYS A 57 -1.47 3.79 -11.51
C LYS A 57 -1.81 5.24 -11.91
N ASN A 58 -1.23 6.21 -11.21
CA ASN A 58 -1.33 7.65 -11.45
C ASN A 58 -2.48 8.34 -10.71
N LYS A 59 -2.19 8.83 -9.51
CA LYS A 59 -2.46 10.24 -9.22
C LYS A 59 -1.21 10.91 -8.69
N THR A 60 -0.38 11.35 -9.63
CA THR A 60 0.39 12.58 -9.52
C THR A 60 -0.52 13.65 -8.94
N LYS A 61 -0.42 13.90 -7.63
CA LYS A 61 -0.83 15.16 -7.03
C LYS A 61 0.42 16.04 -7.04
N GLU A 62 0.78 16.52 -8.22
CA GLU A 62 1.61 17.71 -8.35
C GLU A 62 0.81 18.87 -7.77
N SER A 63 1.43 19.59 -6.83
CA SER A 63 1.01 20.91 -6.34
C SER A 63 2.01 21.93 -6.86
#